data_AF-A0A2A2Q8F4-F1
#
_entry.id   AF-A0A2A2Q8F4-F1
#
_cell.length_a   1.000
_cell.length_b   1.000
_cell.length_c   1.000
_cell.angle_alpha   90.00
_cell.angle_beta   90.00
_cell.angle_gamma   90.00
#
_symmetry.space_group_name_H-M   'P 1'
#
loop_
_entity.id
_entity.type
_entity.pdbx_description
1 polymer ?
#
loop_
_entity_poly.entity_id
_entity_poly.type
_entity_poly.pdbx_seq_one_letter_code
_entity_poly.pdbx_strand_id
1 'polypeptide(L)'
;MRFRRAFPVVRSVFGLLAALFAPTLAAAPQLELPPALESSRLITNEELLASAQKLLPRGAFLGPLLDARYAVIKHDWLVKRFIPSYRRAVASLQAELKHAGDESADCDDFGMFLRHMAALSGMLAGGAQPSAAQVIVFQENSFSGVGRTRERHAVGLFLTERGWQVLEPQNADKLVPLESYVNRTGIQYISFH
;
A
#
# COMPACT_ATOMS: atom_id res chain seq x y z
N MET A 1 -8.71 71.73 56.78
CA MET A 1 -9.97 71.11 57.27
C MET A 1 -10.35 70.01 56.29
N ARG A 2 -10.72 68.84 56.81
CA ARG A 2 -10.96 67.57 56.10
C ARG A 2 -12.02 67.68 55.00
N PHE A 3 -11.84 66.94 53.90
CA PHE A 3 -12.90 66.07 53.37
C PHE A 3 -12.27 64.91 52.57
N ARG A 4 -12.23 63.73 53.20
CA ARG A 4 -12.10 62.44 52.51
C ARG A 4 -13.46 62.11 51.91
N ARG A 5 -13.52 61.76 50.62
CA ARG A 5 -14.59 60.91 50.09
C ARG A 5 -13.96 59.81 49.26
N ALA A 6 -14.18 58.59 49.75
CA ALA A 6 -13.82 57.34 49.12
C ALA A 6 -14.69 57.12 47.88
N PHE A 7 -14.06 56.67 46.80
CA PHE A 7 -14.74 55.99 45.70
C PHE A 7 -14.43 54.50 45.80
N PRO A 8 -15.44 53.61 45.73
CA PRO A 8 -15.20 52.18 45.77
C PRO A 8 -14.58 51.70 44.46
N VAL A 9 -13.49 50.95 44.58
CA VAL A 9 -12.93 50.16 43.49
C VAL A 9 -13.87 48.99 43.23
N VAL A 10 -14.70 49.08 42.18
CA VAL A 10 -15.38 47.90 41.63
C VAL A 10 -14.36 47.20 40.73
N ARG A 11 -13.64 46.23 41.29
CA ARG A 11 -12.88 45.27 40.50
C ARG A 11 -13.87 44.25 39.94
N SER A 12 -14.26 44.45 38.69
CA SER A 12 -14.92 43.40 37.90
C SER A 12 -13.94 42.25 37.73
N VAL A 13 -14.11 41.18 38.51
CA VAL A 13 -13.46 39.88 38.25
C VAL A 13 -14.36 39.15 37.25
N PHE A 14 -14.20 39.46 35.96
CA PHE A 14 -14.57 38.52 34.91
C PHE A 14 -13.30 37.77 34.52
N GLY A 15 -12.91 36.83 35.39
CA GLY A 15 -11.93 35.81 35.03
C GLY A 15 -12.59 34.81 34.11
N LEU A 16 -12.20 34.84 32.84
CA LEU A 16 -12.50 33.84 31.82
C LEU A 16 -12.20 32.43 32.38
N LEU A 17 -13.24 31.64 32.63
CA LEU A 17 -13.15 30.19 32.79
C LEU A 17 -13.82 29.57 31.56
N ALA A 18 -13.13 29.65 30.43
CA ALA A 18 -13.53 28.99 29.19
C ALA A 18 -12.29 28.44 28.49
N ALA A 19 -11.59 27.51 29.14
CA ALA A 19 -10.48 26.79 28.53
C ALA A 19 -10.33 25.40 29.17
N LEU A 20 -11.41 24.63 29.27
CA LEU A 20 -11.33 23.25 29.77
C LEU A 20 -12.15 22.25 28.97
N PHE A 21 -12.50 22.51 27.71
CA PHE A 21 -13.09 21.49 26.83
C PHE A 21 -12.73 21.72 25.35
N ALA A 22 -11.46 22.00 25.05
CA ALA A 22 -11.00 21.73 23.69
C ALA A 22 -10.80 20.21 23.61
N PRO A 23 -11.57 19.47 22.79
CA PRO A 23 -11.24 18.08 22.53
C PRO A 23 -9.80 18.07 22.00
N THR A 24 -8.92 17.31 22.63
CA THR A 24 -7.64 16.95 22.01
C THR A 24 -7.98 16.32 20.68
N LEU A 25 -7.74 17.06 19.58
CA LEU A 25 -7.74 16.48 18.24
C LEU A 25 -6.76 15.31 18.31
N ALA A 26 -7.31 14.09 18.27
CA ALA A 26 -6.50 12.90 18.14
C ALA A 26 -5.62 13.12 16.90
N ALA A 27 -4.30 12.93 17.05
CA ALA A 27 -3.41 13.01 15.91
C ALA A 27 -3.90 12.00 14.87
N ALA A 28 -4.14 12.47 13.64
CA ALA A 28 -4.50 11.59 12.54
C ALA A 28 -3.42 10.48 12.45
N PRO A 29 -3.81 9.21 12.27
CA PRO A 29 -2.82 8.15 12.15
C PRO A 29 -1.90 8.44 10.98
N GLN A 30 -0.59 8.41 11.25
CA GLN A 30 0.42 8.58 10.23
C GLN A 30 0.69 7.22 9.57
N LEU A 31 0.61 7.17 8.25
CA LEU A 31 1.09 6.03 7.48
C LEU A 31 2.61 5.91 7.66
N GLU A 32 3.08 4.76 8.15
CA GLU A 32 4.50 4.45 8.25
C GLU A 32 5.12 4.30 6.86
N LEU A 33 6.31 4.86 6.66
CA LEU A 33 7.10 4.58 5.46
C LEU A 33 7.50 3.09 5.42
N PRO A 34 7.52 2.46 4.24
CA PRO A 34 7.99 1.10 4.10
C PRO A 34 9.50 1.00 4.34
N PRO A 35 10.03 -0.19 4.65
CA PRO A 35 11.47 -0.38 4.75
C PRO A 35 12.15 -0.11 3.40
N ALA A 36 13.36 0.45 3.43
CA ALA A 36 14.19 0.54 2.22
C ALA A 36 14.37 -0.85 1.58
N LEU A 37 14.26 -0.89 0.24
CA LEU A 37 14.34 -2.10 -0.56
C LEU A 37 15.70 -2.78 -0.40
N GLU A 38 15.68 -4.10 -0.20
CA GLU A 38 16.85 -4.94 -0.41
C GLU A 38 16.69 -5.73 -1.72
N SER A 39 17.55 -5.45 -2.69
CA SER A 39 17.57 -6.15 -3.97
C SER A 39 18.60 -7.29 -3.98
N SER A 40 18.31 -8.38 -4.69
CA SER A 40 19.27 -9.46 -4.93
C SER A 40 20.20 -9.14 -6.10
N ARG A 41 19.65 -8.56 -7.18
CA ARG A 41 20.37 -8.11 -8.37
C ARG A 41 19.56 -7.07 -9.14
N LEU A 42 20.19 -6.43 -10.11
CA LEU A 42 19.51 -5.60 -11.11
C LEU A 42 19.34 -6.38 -12.41
N ILE A 43 18.21 -6.16 -13.09
CA ILE A 43 17.92 -6.66 -14.44
C ILE A 43 17.57 -5.50 -15.37
N THR A 44 17.75 -5.72 -16.66
CA THR A 44 17.27 -4.82 -17.71
C THR A 44 15.74 -4.89 -17.82
N ASN A 45 15.14 -3.88 -18.44
CA ASN A 45 13.73 -3.93 -18.80
C ASN A 45 13.44 -5.05 -19.81
N GLU A 46 14.35 -5.38 -20.74
CA GLU A 46 14.13 -6.50 -21.68
C GLU A 46 14.08 -7.84 -20.95
N GLU A 47 14.95 -8.08 -19.97
CA GLU A 47 14.92 -9.27 -19.13
C GLU A 47 13.61 -9.36 -18.33
N LEU A 48 13.16 -8.26 -17.73
CA LEU A 48 11.91 -8.20 -16.97
C LEU A 48 10.70 -8.45 -17.88
N LEU A 49 10.66 -7.81 -19.04
CA LEU A 49 9.62 -7.97 -20.04
C LEU A 49 9.53 -9.41 -20.53
N ALA A 50 10.66 -10.00 -20.92
CA ALA A 50 10.73 -11.39 -21.37
C ALA A 50 10.32 -12.38 -20.28
N SER A 51 10.60 -12.07 -19.01
CA SER A 51 10.16 -12.87 -17.86
C SER A 51 8.65 -12.76 -17.64
N ALA A 52 8.10 -11.54 -17.67
CA ALA A 52 6.68 -11.29 -17.44
C ALA A 52 5.79 -11.80 -18.59
N GLN A 53 6.26 -11.72 -19.83
CA GLN A 53 5.50 -12.17 -20.99
C GLN A 53 5.24 -13.69 -20.98
N LYS A 54 6.11 -14.48 -20.35
CA LYS A 54 5.91 -15.93 -20.17
C LYS A 54 4.76 -16.28 -19.23
N LEU A 55 4.29 -15.31 -18.45
CA LEU A 55 3.23 -15.49 -17.46
C LEU A 55 1.83 -15.31 -18.07
N LEU A 56 1.76 -14.62 -19.21
CA LEU A 56 0.51 -14.15 -19.78
C LEU A 56 -0.20 -15.24 -20.58
N PRO A 57 -1.50 -15.47 -20.29
CA PRO A 57 -2.38 -16.19 -21.20
C PRO A 57 -2.46 -15.50 -22.57
N ARG A 58 -2.90 -16.25 -23.60
CA ARG A 58 -3.14 -15.65 -24.92
C ARG A 58 -4.17 -14.53 -24.81
N GLY A 59 -3.85 -13.37 -25.39
CA GLY A 59 -4.72 -12.20 -25.39
C GLY A 59 -4.65 -11.34 -24.13
N ALA A 60 -3.88 -11.73 -23.12
CA ALA A 60 -3.59 -10.87 -21.97
C ALA A 60 -2.56 -9.79 -22.36
N PHE A 61 -2.66 -8.64 -21.70
CA PHE A 61 -1.84 -7.47 -22.00
C PHE A 61 -0.72 -7.26 -20.98
N LEU A 62 0.41 -6.76 -21.47
CA LEU A 62 1.58 -6.38 -20.67
C LEU A 62 1.80 -4.88 -20.78
N GLY A 63 1.73 -4.18 -19.64
CA GLY A 63 2.05 -2.77 -19.54
C GLY A 63 3.52 -2.48 -19.89
N PRO A 64 3.81 -1.28 -20.41
CA PRO A 64 5.17 -0.88 -20.73
C PRO A 64 6.03 -0.76 -19.46
N LEU A 65 7.33 -1.00 -19.62
CA LEU A 65 8.36 -0.69 -18.63
C LEU A 65 8.98 0.67 -18.99
N LEU A 66 9.14 1.54 -18.00
CA LEU A 66 9.62 2.91 -18.22
C LEU A 66 11.10 3.09 -17.86
N ASP A 67 11.60 2.32 -16.89
CA ASP A 67 13.00 2.37 -16.48
C ASP A 67 13.88 1.47 -17.34
N ALA A 68 15.17 1.81 -17.45
CA ALA A 68 16.14 0.95 -18.11
C ALA A 68 16.49 -0.29 -17.28
N ARG A 69 16.36 -0.22 -15.94
CA ARG A 69 16.73 -1.29 -15.02
C ARG A 69 15.77 -1.38 -13.85
N TYR A 70 15.56 -2.60 -13.39
CA TYR A 70 14.70 -2.94 -12.27
C TYR A 70 15.44 -3.80 -11.26
N ALA A 71 15.08 -3.67 -9.99
CA ALA A 71 15.63 -4.46 -8.90
C ALA A 71 14.84 -5.76 -8.71
N VAL A 72 15.52 -6.90 -8.80
CA VAL A 72 14.96 -8.18 -8.36
C VAL A 72 14.94 -8.15 -6.83
N ILE A 73 13.77 -8.37 -6.24
CA ILE A 73 13.52 -8.19 -4.82
C ILE A 73 14.09 -9.37 -4.03
N LYS A 74 14.79 -9.14 -2.91
CA LYS A 74 15.13 -10.25 -2.00
C LYS A 74 13.86 -10.84 -1.40
N HIS A 75 13.61 -12.13 -1.62
CA HIS A 75 12.42 -12.81 -1.09
C HIS A 75 12.35 -12.71 0.44
N ASP A 76 13.49 -12.87 1.12
CA ASP A 76 13.55 -12.77 2.57
C ASP A 76 13.19 -11.37 3.09
N TRP A 77 13.60 -10.31 2.39
CA TRP A 77 13.20 -8.94 2.69
C TRP A 77 11.69 -8.75 2.47
N LEU A 78 11.16 -9.26 1.35
CA LEU A 78 9.74 -9.16 1.02
C LEU A 78 8.87 -9.74 2.13
N VAL A 79 9.22 -10.95 2.60
CA VAL A 79 8.45 -11.68 3.63
C VAL A 79 8.67 -11.12 5.03
N LYS A 80 9.92 -10.83 5.42
CA LYS A 80 10.25 -10.51 6.82
C LYS A 80 10.12 -9.02 7.15
N ARG A 81 10.18 -8.14 6.14
CA ARG A 81 10.21 -6.69 6.36
C ARG A 81 9.07 -5.97 5.65
N PHE A 82 8.96 -6.15 4.32
CA PHE A 82 7.99 -5.39 3.53
C PHE A 82 6.55 -5.78 3.83
N ILE A 83 6.19 -7.07 3.71
CA ILE A 83 4.81 -7.54 3.94
C ILE A 83 4.29 -7.15 5.33
N PRO A 84 5.03 -7.36 6.44
CA PRO A 84 4.58 -6.93 7.76
C PRO A 84 4.36 -5.41 7.86
N SER A 85 5.21 -4.61 7.22
CA SER A 85 5.03 -3.14 7.17
C SER A 85 3.80 -2.75 6.34
N TYR A 86 3.61 -3.38 5.18
CA TYR A 86 2.46 -3.16 4.32
C TYR A 86 1.14 -3.53 5.03
N ARG A 87 1.10 -4.66 5.75
CA ARG A 87 -0.09 -5.05 6.54
C ARG A 87 -0.48 -4.00 7.57
N ARG A 88 0.50 -3.41 8.27
CA ARG A 88 0.22 -2.31 9.21
C ARG A 88 -0.35 -1.09 8.48
N ALA A 89 0.24 -0.73 7.34
CA ALA A 89 -0.24 0.39 6.53
C ALA A 89 -1.67 0.17 6.03
N VAL A 90 -2.00 -1.04 5.56
CA VAL A 90 -3.37 -1.43 5.17
C VAL A 90 -4.32 -1.34 6.36
N ALA A 91 -3.95 -1.88 7.53
CA ALA A 91 -4.79 -1.82 8.72
C ALA A 91 -5.05 -0.38 9.18
N SER A 92 -4.04 0.50 9.12
CA SER A 92 -4.19 1.93 9.39
C SER A 92 -5.15 2.59 8.39
N LEU A 93 -5.00 2.31 7.10
CA LEU A 93 -5.86 2.87 6.06
C LEU A 93 -7.31 2.39 6.23
N GLN A 94 -7.53 1.08 6.44
CA GLN A 94 -8.85 0.51 6.67
C GLN A 94 -9.53 1.08 7.93
N ALA A 95 -8.76 1.43 8.97
CA ALA A 95 -9.31 2.05 10.17
C ALA A 95 -9.90 3.45 9.88
N GLU A 96 -9.27 4.22 9.00
CA GLU A 96 -9.72 5.55 8.58
C GLU A 96 -10.90 5.46 7.60
N LEU A 97 -10.95 4.42 6.76
CA LEU A 97 -11.98 4.22 5.75
C LEU A 97 -13.30 3.65 6.28
N LYS A 98 -13.43 3.37 7.59
CA LYS A 98 -14.66 2.81 8.19
C LYS A 98 -15.93 3.63 7.95
N HIS A 99 -15.81 4.87 7.48
CA HIS A 99 -16.92 5.76 7.14
C HIS A 99 -17.03 6.08 5.64
N ALA A 100 -16.14 5.51 4.82
CA ALA A 100 -16.11 5.73 3.39
C ALA A 100 -17.06 4.72 2.70
N GLY A 101 -17.76 5.14 1.64
CA GLY A 101 -18.73 4.29 0.94
C GLY A 101 -18.07 3.11 0.20
N ASP A 102 -18.87 2.12 -0.20
CA ASP A 102 -18.42 0.82 -0.72
C ASP A 102 -17.47 0.88 -1.94
N GLU A 103 -17.49 1.96 -2.73
CA GLU A 103 -16.63 2.13 -3.93
C GLU A 103 -15.33 2.93 -3.68
N SER A 104 -15.08 3.40 -2.46
CA SER A 104 -13.98 4.34 -2.20
C SER A 104 -12.63 3.70 -1.87
N ALA A 105 -12.58 2.37 -1.74
CA ALA A 105 -11.38 1.60 -1.46
C ALA A 105 -11.59 0.12 -1.78
N ASP A 106 -11.55 -0.23 -3.06
CA ASP A 106 -11.72 -1.62 -3.50
C ASP A 106 -10.38 -2.32 -3.85
N CYS A 107 -10.45 -3.51 -4.42
CA CYS A 107 -9.27 -4.29 -4.77
C CYS A 107 -8.25 -3.54 -5.63
N ASP A 108 -8.68 -2.69 -6.58
CA ASP A 108 -7.77 -2.01 -7.50
C ASP A 108 -7.00 -0.87 -6.82
N ASP A 109 -7.65 -0.13 -5.92
CA ASP A 109 -7.07 0.89 -5.06
C ASP A 109 -5.98 0.28 -4.16
N PHE A 110 -6.28 -0.83 -3.47
CA PHE A 110 -5.29 -1.53 -2.67
C PHE A 110 -4.17 -2.12 -3.53
N GLY A 111 -4.48 -2.58 -4.75
CA GLY A 111 -3.47 -3.02 -5.72
C GLY A 111 -2.52 -1.89 -6.12
N MET A 112 -3.03 -0.68 -6.35
CA MET A 112 -2.21 0.50 -6.58
C MET A 112 -1.41 0.89 -5.33
N PHE A 113 -2.03 0.88 -4.15
CA PHE A 113 -1.36 1.22 -2.90
C PHE A 113 -0.17 0.30 -2.62
N LEU A 114 -0.35 -1.01 -2.78
CA LEU A 114 0.73 -2.01 -2.69
C LEU A 114 1.89 -1.69 -3.63
N ARG A 115 1.57 -1.37 -4.90
CA ARG A 115 2.57 -1.04 -5.92
C ARG A 115 3.35 0.23 -5.54
N HIS A 116 2.69 1.28 -5.08
CA HIS A 116 3.36 2.52 -4.68
C HIS A 116 4.20 2.33 -3.41
N MET A 117 3.74 1.54 -2.44
CA MET A 117 4.53 1.19 -1.26
C MET A 117 5.82 0.44 -1.64
N ALA A 118 5.74 -0.47 -2.61
CA ALA A 118 6.94 -1.12 -3.14
C ALA A 118 7.88 -0.09 -3.80
N ALA A 119 7.36 0.75 -4.71
CA ALA A 119 8.15 1.79 -5.38
C ALA A 119 8.84 2.74 -4.38
N LEU A 120 8.13 3.17 -3.33
CA LEU A 120 8.67 3.97 -2.24
C LEU A 120 9.82 3.27 -1.51
N SER A 121 9.75 1.95 -1.34
CA SER A 121 10.87 1.17 -0.80
C SER A 121 12.13 1.29 -1.67
N GLY A 122 11.97 1.30 -3.00
CA GLY A 122 13.05 1.52 -3.97
C GLY A 122 13.65 2.93 -3.87
N MET A 123 12.78 3.96 -3.76
CA MET A 123 13.21 5.35 -3.55
C MET A 123 14.02 5.51 -2.26
N LEU A 124 13.55 4.92 -1.16
CA LEU A 124 14.23 4.96 0.14
C LEU A 124 15.56 4.21 0.14
N ALA A 125 15.74 3.23 -0.73
CA ALA A 125 17.02 2.57 -0.94
C ALA A 125 17.98 3.38 -1.84
N GLY A 126 17.52 4.47 -2.48
CA GLY A 126 18.29 5.21 -3.47
C GLY A 126 18.65 4.37 -4.70
N GLY A 127 17.81 3.38 -5.04
CA GLY A 127 18.10 2.36 -6.05
C GLY A 127 17.12 2.33 -7.22
N ALA A 128 17.22 1.28 -8.03
CA ALA A 128 16.29 1.02 -9.13
C ALA A 128 14.88 0.68 -8.63
N GLN A 129 13.87 0.93 -9.49
CA GLN A 129 12.49 0.52 -9.28
C GLN A 129 12.42 -0.98 -8.96
N PRO A 130 11.69 -1.41 -7.90
CA PRO A 130 11.50 -2.83 -7.65
C PRO A 130 10.75 -3.48 -8.81
N SER A 131 11.09 -4.73 -9.11
CA SER A 131 10.38 -5.56 -10.09
C SER A 131 9.04 -6.02 -9.50
N ALA A 132 8.10 -5.08 -9.35
CA ALA A 132 6.77 -5.28 -8.81
C ALA A 132 5.72 -4.75 -9.80
N ALA A 133 4.58 -5.43 -9.86
CA ALA A 133 3.49 -5.12 -10.76
C ALA A 133 2.13 -5.27 -10.07
N GLN A 134 1.12 -4.59 -10.62
CA GLN A 134 -0.27 -4.89 -10.37
C GLN A 134 -0.76 -5.85 -11.46
N VAL A 135 -1.56 -6.84 -11.09
CA VAL A 135 -2.14 -7.81 -12.01
C VAL A 135 -3.64 -7.78 -11.89
N ILE A 136 -4.34 -7.64 -13.02
CA ILE A 136 -5.78 -7.86 -13.09
C ILE A 136 -6.03 -9.29 -13.54
N VAL A 137 -6.83 -10.00 -12.75
CA VAL A 137 -7.17 -11.40 -12.93
C VAL A 137 -8.68 -11.58 -12.83
N PHE A 138 -9.22 -12.58 -13.52
CA PHE A 138 -10.57 -13.04 -13.27
C PHE A 138 -10.61 -13.98 -12.06
N GLN A 139 -11.29 -13.58 -10.99
CA GLN A 139 -11.33 -14.29 -9.70
C GLN A 139 -12.32 -15.46 -9.73
N GLU A 140 -11.91 -16.55 -10.36
CA GLU A 140 -12.73 -17.75 -10.48
C GLU A 140 -12.72 -18.62 -9.21
N ASN A 141 -11.63 -18.62 -8.45
CA ASN A 141 -11.45 -19.36 -7.21
C ASN A 141 -11.10 -18.41 -6.07
N SER A 142 -11.40 -18.81 -4.83
CA SER A 142 -11.05 -18.01 -3.65
C SER A 142 -9.54 -17.94 -3.45
N PHE A 143 -9.06 -16.79 -2.98
CA PHE A 143 -7.65 -16.56 -2.69
C PHE A 143 -7.48 -15.59 -1.53
N SER A 144 -6.69 -15.99 -0.53
CA SER A 144 -6.29 -15.13 0.60
C SER A 144 -7.45 -14.33 1.22
N GLY A 145 -8.55 -15.00 1.58
CA GLY A 145 -9.72 -14.35 2.18
C GLY A 145 -10.70 -13.72 1.19
N VAL A 146 -10.31 -13.49 -0.07
CA VAL A 146 -11.23 -13.06 -1.14
C VAL A 146 -11.98 -14.28 -1.67
N GLY A 147 -13.32 -14.20 -1.68
CA GLY A 147 -14.20 -15.26 -2.13
C GLY A 147 -14.13 -15.52 -3.64
N ARG A 148 -14.97 -16.44 -4.11
CA ARG A 148 -15.22 -16.66 -5.53
C ARG A 148 -16.22 -15.60 -6.03
N THR A 149 -15.71 -14.48 -6.54
CA THR A 149 -16.55 -13.37 -7.01
C THR A 149 -16.99 -13.54 -8.46
N ARG A 150 -16.19 -14.21 -9.30
CA ARG A 150 -16.37 -14.28 -10.77
C ARG A 150 -16.35 -12.89 -11.43
N GLU A 151 -15.51 -12.02 -10.88
CA GLU A 151 -15.29 -10.66 -11.36
C GLU A 151 -13.79 -10.42 -11.57
N ARG A 152 -13.45 -9.24 -12.11
CA ARG A 152 -12.06 -8.80 -12.15
C ARG A 152 -11.60 -8.47 -10.73
N HIS A 153 -10.35 -8.81 -10.46
CA HIS A 153 -9.73 -8.60 -9.17
C HIS A 153 -8.28 -8.17 -9.37
N ALA A 154 -7.78 -7.29 -8.51
CA ALA A 154 -6.39 -6.85 -8.55
C ALA A 154 -5.55 -7.58 -7.50
N VAL A 155 -4.39 -8.12 -7.93
CA VAL A 155 -3.38 -8.70 -7.03
C VAL A 155 -2.01 -8.08 -7.27
N GLY A 156 -1.15 -8.12 -6.25
CA GLY A 156 0.25 -7.74 -6.39
C GLY A 156 1.09 -8.89 -6.95
N LEU A 157 2.06 -8.55 -7.79
CA LEU A 157 3.03 -9.48 -8.38
C LEU A 157 4.45 -8.97 -8.14
N PHE A 158 5.33 -9.83 -7.64
CA PHE A 158 6.70 -9.49 -7.27
C PHE A 158 7.69 -10.47 -7.89
N LEU A 159 8.69 -9.98 -8.62
CA LEU A 159 9.82 -10.81 -9.05
C LEU A 159 10.89 -10.83 -7.97
N THR A 160 11.10 -12.02 -7.42
CA THR A 160 12.15 -12.29 -6.44
C THR A 160 13.24 -13.18 -7.03
N GLU A 161 14.34 -13.39 -6.30
CA GLU A 161 15.32 -14.42 -6.64
C GLU A 161 14.75 -15.85 -6.63
N ARG A 162 13.55 -16.05 -6.05
CA ARG A 162 12.81 -17.32 -6.05
C ARG A 162 11.74 -17.40 -7.14
N GLY A 163 11.72 -16.46 -8.07
CA GLY A 163 10.69 -16.34 -9.11
C GLY A 163 9.55 -15.41 -8.73
N TRP A 164 8.48 -15.46 -9.52
CA TRP A 164 7.32 -14.59 -9.39
C TRP A 164 6.42 -14.99 -8.22
N GLN A 165 6.05 -14.03 -7.40
CA GLN A 165 5.22 -14.22 -6.21
C GLN A 165 3.95 -13.35 -6.30
N VAL A 166 2.81 -13.90 -5.90
CA VAL A 166 1.50 -13.24 -5.89
C VAL A 166 1.07 -12.95 -4.46
N LEU A 167 0.53 -11.76 -4.23
CA LEU A 167 0.06 -11.28 -2.93
C LEU A 167 -1.32 -10.62 -3.08
N GLU A 168 -2.23 -10.94 -2.17
CA GLU A 168 -3.52 -10.23 -2.04
C GLU A 168 -3.30 -8.85 -1.41
N PRO A 169 -3.59 -7.74 -2.09
CA PRO A 169 -3.26 -6.41 -1.59
C PRO A 169 -4.13 -5.95 -0.42
N GLN A 170 -5.34 -6.48 -0.22
CA GLN A 170 -6.25 -6.02 0.84
C GLN A 170 -5.91 -6.56 2.23
N ASN A 171 -5.09 -7.60 2.34
CA ASN A 171 -4.66 -8.16 3.62
C ASN A 171 -3.20 -8.60 3.64
N ALA A 172 -2.60 -8.86 2.48
CA ALA A 172 -1.25 -9.38 2.33
C ALA A 172 -0.97 -10.63 3.17
N ASP A 173 -1.97 -11.45 3.50
CA ASP A 173 -1.82 -12.58 4.42
C ASP A 173 -1.05 -13.74 3.79
N LYS A 174 -1.24 -13.95 2.49
CA LYS A 174 -0.66 -15.08 1.75
C LYS A 174 0.16 -14.60 0.56
N LEU A 175 1.46 -14.85 0.62
CA LEU A 175 2.37 -14.79 -0.53
C LEU A 175 2.50 -16.19 -1.12
N VAL A 176 2.26 -16.36 -2.41
CA VAL A 176 2.42 -17.66 -3.10
C VAL A 176 3.25 -17.52 -4.37
N PRO A 177 4.02 -18.55 -4.76
CA PRO A 177 4.59 -18.61 -6.10
C PRO A 177 3.48 -18.54 -7.13
N LEU A 178 3.70 -17.81 -8.23
CA LEU A 178 2.73 -17.63 -9.29
C LEU A 178 2.28 -18.98 -9.89
N GLU A 179 3.17 -19.96 -9.97
CA GLU A 179 2.88 -21.31 -10.47
C GLU A 179 1.83 -22.04 -9.62
N SER A 180 1.71 -21.67 -8.35
CA SER A 180 0.73 -22.19 -7.40
C SER A 180 -0.47 -21.25 -7.21
N TYR A 181 -0.53 -20.14 -7.94
CA TYR A 181 -1.64 -19.20 -7.84
C TYR A 181 -2.88 -19.74 -8.55
N VAL A 182 -3.97 -19.89 -7.79
CA VAL A 182 -5.18 -20.62 -8.21
C VAL A 182 -5.93 -19.96 -9.37
N ASN A 183 -5.75 -18.66 -9.60
CA ASN A 183 -6.40 -17.91 -10.69
C ASN A 183 -5.42 -17.55 -11.81
N ARG A 184 -4.23 -18.19 -11.87
CA ARG A 184 -3.17 -17.87 -12.86
C ARG A 184 -3.66 -17.87 -14.31
N THR A 185 -4.54 -18.80 -14.68
CA THR A 185 -5.07 -18.89 -16.06
C THR A 185 -6.03 -17.75 -16.41
N GLY A 186 -6.56 -17.04 -15.41
CA GLY A 186 -7.44 -15.90 -15.56
C GLY A 186 -6.72 -14.56 -15.63
N ILE A 187 -5.39 -14.51 -15.70
CA ILE A 187 -4.64 -13.25 -15.79
C ILE A 187 -5.02 -12.53 -17.09
N GLN A 188 -5.42 -11.26 -16.98
CA GLN A 188 -5.85 -10.42 -18.11
C GLN A 188 -4.86 -9.31 -18.41
N TYR A 189 -4.20 -8.77 -17.38
CA TYR A 189 -3.35 -7.59 -17.49
C TYR A 189 -2.26 -7.61 -16.43
N ILE A 190 -1.03 -7.26 -16.78
CA ILE A 190 0.07 -7.01 -15.84
C ILE A 190 0.59 -5.59 -16.09
N SER A 191 0.56 -4.71 -15.09
CA SER A 191 1.09 -3.34 -15.17
C SER A 191 2.34 -3.20 -14.33
N PHE A 192 3.42 -2.76 -14.98
CA PHE A 192 4.56 -2.19 -14.31
C PHE A 192 4.49 -0.67 -14.40
N HIS A 193 5.17 0.00 -13.47
CA HIS A 193 5.70 1.34 -13.67
C HIS A 193 7.10 1.27 -13.12
#